data_AF-A0A182T642-F1
#
_entry.id   AF-A0A182T642-F1
#
_cell.length_a   1.000
_cell.length_b   1.000
_cell.length_c   1.000
_cell.angle_alpha   90.00
_cell.angle_beta   90.00
_cell.angle_gamma   90.00
#
_symmetry.space_group_name_H-M   'P 1'
#
loop_
_entity.id
_entity.type
_entity.pdbx_description
1 polymer ?
#
loop_
_entity_poly.entity_id
_entity_poly.type
_entity_poly.pdbx_seq_one_letter_code
_entity_poly.pdbx_strand_id
1 'polypeptide(L)'
;VVVELFNTEKSYVESLQTIVLKYLNQLKSPENSGLVDVQTVDEIFFMVPAILNIHERFLEELRRRLDSWDKMQMIGDAFVDVFSRPVILDTYTAFVNNWNRAKDAIRSARQKCPAFARFLEAMAREHKGKLSLDNLLIKPVQKFPNYELIFTRLIKHTDVTHPDQKPLQEALKLVHDILMFLNCKEKEALENGQRETALRELEGVIEGMNDLVTPERAFLLFDLVSMPSGQVTRKERGFFLFNDLLVITSIKRRSGTIRKTNMTCPGSVASTLDTNKYKYLTKISLDDLEIVKYLFTHVF
;
A
#
# COMPACT_ATOMS: atom_id res chain seq x y z
N VAL A 1 17.97 -24.30 16.46
CA VAL A 1 16.90 -23.62 15.68
C VAL A 1 15.88 -22.92 16.58
N VAL A 2 15.37 -23.54 17.66
CA VAL A 2 14.39 -22.87 18.56
C VAL A 2 14.96 -21.61 19.25
N VAL A 3 16.19 -21.67 19.76
CA VAL A 3 16.86 -20.47 20.33
C VAL A 3 17.02 -19.36 19.28
N GLU A 4 17.22 -19.72 18.01
CA GLU A 4 17.29 -18.76 16.91
C GLU A 4 15.93 -18.12 16.65
N LEU A 5 14.83 -18.89 16.66
CA LEU A 5 13.47 -18.35 16.60
C LEU A 5 13.25 -17.31 17.71
N PHE A 6 13.58 -17.65 18.95
CA PHE A 6 13.43 -16.72 20.07
C PHE A 6 14.28 -15.46 19.93
N ASN A 7 15.57 -15.59 19.57
CA ASN A 7 16.45 -14.44 19.43
C ASN A 7 16.02 -13.52 18.29
N THR A 8 15.59 -14.09 17.16
CA THR A 8 15.07 -13.31 16.02
C THR A 8 13.72 -12.67 16.35
N GLU A 9 12.88 -13.31 17.15
CA GLU A 9 11.64 -12.73 17.68
C GLU A 9 11.92 -11.55 18.61
N LYS A 10 12.83 -11.74 19.57
CA LYS A 10 13.24 -10.70 20.50
C LYS A 10 13.79 -9.48 19.78
N SER A 11 14.70 -9.68 18.83
CA SER A 11 15.27 -8.59 18.03
C SER A 11 14.21 -7.84 17.21
N TYR A 12 13.20 -8.56 16.71
CA TYR A 12 12.08 -7.95 15.99
C TYR A 12 11.19 -7.11 16.92
N VAL A 13 10.82 -7.64 18.10
CA VAL A 13 10.07 -6.90 19.11
C VAL A 13 10.82 -5.65 19.56
N GLU A 14 12.12 -5.74 19.84
CA GLU A 14 12.95 -4.58 20.20
C GLU A 14 12.95 -3.50 19.09
N SER A 15 12.92 -3.92 17.82
CA SER A 15 12.81 -3.00 16.69
C SER A 15 11.45 -2.30 16.66
N LEU A 16 10.35 -3.02 16.87
CA LEU A 16 9.00 -2.47 16.94
C LEU A 16 8.83 -1.54 18.15
N GLN A 17 9.36 -1.92 19.31
CA GLN A 17 9.40 -1.07 20.51
C GLN A 17 10.17 0.22 20.24
N THR A 18 11.28 0.15 19.50
CA THR A 18 12.01 1.35 19.10
C THR A 18 11.14 2.26 18.24
N ILE A 19 10.44 1.72 17.23
CA ILE A 19 9.50 2.50 16.41
C ILE A 19 8.45 3.20 17.29
N VAL A 20 7.82 2.47 18.20
CA VAL A 20 6.74 3.02 19.05
C VAL A 20 7.28 4.05 20.04
N LEU A 21 8.31 3.70 20.81
CA LEU A 21 8.78 4.51 21.94
C LEU A 21 9.63 5.70 21.51
N LYS A 22 10.49 5.52 20.50
CA LYS A 22 11.48 6.54 20.07
C LYS A 22 11.00 7.38 18.90
N TYR A 23 10.07 6.90 18.08
CA TYR A 23 9.53 7.67 16.97
C TYR A 23 8.09 8.10 17.23
N LEU A 24 7.13 7.16 17.27
CA LEU A 24 5.71 7.48 17.39
C LEU A 24 5.39 8.33 18.63
N ASN A 25 5.78 7.87 19.82
CA ASN A 25 5.48 8.57 21.07
C ASN A 25 6.21 9.91 21.16
N GLN A 26 7.44 9.99 20.66
CA GLN A 26 8.21 11.23 20.63
C GLN A 26 7.58 12.25 19.69
N LEU A 27 7.13 11.85 18.50
CA LEU A 27 6.46 12.74 17.54
C LEU A 27 5.08 13.20 18.03
N LYS A 28 4.41 12.40 18.87
CA LYS A 28 3.15 12.79 19.54
C LYS A 28 3.36 13.61 20.82
N SER A 29 4.60 13.79 21.28
CA SER A 29 4.87 14.57 22.49
C SER A 29 4.67 16.07 22.25
N PRO A 30 4.29 16.86 23.29
CA PRO A 30 4.14 18.30 23.17
C PRO A 30 5.42 19.02 22.70
N GLU A 31 6.60 18.46 23.01
CA GLU A 31 7.90 19.02 22.63
C GLU A 31 8.14 18.97 21.12
N ASN A 32 7.52 18.00 20.42
CA ASN A 32 7.71 17.75 18.99
C ASN A 32 6.45 18.00 18.15
N SER A 33 5.38 18.54 18.72
CA SER A 33 4.08 18.70 18.05
C SER A 33 4.10 19.62 16.83
N GLY A 34 5.18 20.38 16.63
CA GLY A 34 5.40 21.23 15.45
C GLY A 34 6.20 20.56 14.32
N LEU A 35 6.68 19.32 14.49
CA LEU A 35 7.48 18.65 13.45
C LEU A 35 6.62 18.11 12.32
N VAL A 36 5.54 17.42 12.68
CA VAL A 36 4.60 16.72 11.78
C VAL A 36 3.22 16.76 12.43
N ASP A 37 2.16 16.94 11.65
CA ASP A 37 0.80 16.92 12.18
C ASP A 37 0.39 15.51 12.64
N VAL A 38 -0.56 15.45 13.56
CA VAL A 38 -0.96 14.19 14.22
C VAL A 38 -1.51 13.17 13.23
N GLN A 39 -2.22 13.62 12.18
CA GLN A 39 -2.81 12.71 11.19
C GLN A 39 -1.72 12.04 10.35
N THR A 40 -0.72 12.80 9.91
CA THR A 40 0.44 12.26 9.21
C THR A 40 1.23 11.30 10.11
N VAL A 41 1.37 11.60 11.41
CA VAL A 41 2.01 10.65 12.37
C VAL A 41 1.20 9.35 12.46
N ASP A 42 -0.12 9.43 12.61
CA ASP A 42 -0.99 8.26 12.66
C ASP A 42 -0.92 7.43 11.37
N GLU A 43 -0.83 8.09 10.21
CA GLU A 43 -0.64 7.44 8.92
C GLU A 43 0.71 6.73 8.81
N ILE A 44 1.81 7.35 9.29
CA ILE A 44 3.15 6.76 9.23
C ILE A 44 3.25 5.48 10.07
N PHE A 45 2.66 5.47 11.26
CA PHE A 45 2.78 4.37 12.23
C PHE A 45 1.54 3.49 12.29
N PHE A 46 0.64 3.59 11.32
CA PHE A 46 -0.61 2.84 11.26
C PHE A 46 -0.36 1.33 11.44
N MET A 47 -1.15 0.71 12.34
CA MET A 47 -1.06 -0.72 12.73
C MET A 47 0.23 -1.17 13.43
N VAL A 48 1.31 -0.37 13.47
CA VAL A 48 2.57 -0.77 14.13
C VAL A 48 2.37 -1.12 15.62
N PRO A 49 1.61 -0.35 16.43
CA PRO A 49 1.37 -0.72 17.83
C PRO A 49 0.59 -2.03 18.01
N ALA A 50 -0.34 -2.32 17.09
CA ALA A 50 -1.11 -3.57 17.12
C ALA A 50 -0.20 -4.77 16.81
N ILE A 51 0.66 -4.65 15.80
CA ILE A 51 1.69 -5.64 15.47
C ILE A 51 2.63 -5.85 16.66
N LEU A 52 3.10 -4.77 17.30
CA LEU A 52 3.95 -4.87 18.49
C LEU A 52 3.29 -5.72 19.58
N ASN A 53 2.04 -5.43 19.95
CA ASN A 53 1.33 -6.17 21.00
C ASN A 53 1.13 -7.66 20.65
N ILE A 54 0.92 -8.00 19.38
CA ILE A 54 0.86 -9.41 18.93
C ILE A 54 2.21 -10.10 19.21
N HIS A 55 3.30 -9.47 18.79
CA HIS A 55 4.63 -10.06 18.86
C HIS A 55 5.24 -10.06 20.26
N GLU A 56 4.88 -9.11 21.12
CA GLU A 56 5.23 -9.14 22.55
C GLU A 56 4.61 -10.34 23.26
N ARG A 57 3.33 -10.64 22.97
CA ARG A 57 2.65 -11.82 23.52
C ARG A 57 3.28 -13.12 23.03
N PHE A 58 3.60 -13.19 21.73
CA PHE A 58 4.25 -14.36 21.17
C PHE A 58 5.66 -14.56 21.74
N LEU A 59 6.43 -13.48 21.90
CA LEU A 59 7.75 -13.54 22.51
C LEU A 59 7.71 -14.05 23.96
N GLU A 60 6.73 -13.61 24.74
CA GLU A 60 6.55 -14.08 26.11
C GLU A 60 6.17 -15.58 26.15
N GLU A 61 5.32 -16.04 25.23
CA GLU A 61 5.01 -17.48 25.13
C GLU A 61 6.26 -18.29 24.73
N LEU A 62 7.07 -17.82 23.79
CA LEU A 62 8.35 -18.47 23.45
C LEU A 62 9.30 -18.51 24.65
N ARG A 63 9.37 -17.42 25.42
CA ARG A 63 10.19 -17.35 26.64
C ARG A 63 9.75 -18.41 27.65
N ARG A 64 8.45 -18.47 27.94
CA ARG A 64 7.86 -19.45 28.87
C ARG A 64 8.19 -20.89 28.46
N ARG A 65 8.17 -21.18 27.16
CA ARG A 65 8.53 -22.51 26.63
C ARG A 65 10.01 -22.84 26.79
N LEU A 66 10.89 -21.84 26.70
CA LEU A 66 12.34 -22.00 26.85
C LEU A 66 12.79 -22.09 28.31
N ASP A 67 12.10 -21.44 29.23
CA ASP A 67 12.43 -21.47 30.66
C ASP A 67 12.30 -22.88 31.27
N SER A 68 11.50 -23.76 30.68
CA SER A 68 11.33 -25.17 31.08
C SER A 68 11.50 -26.11 29.89
N TRP A 69 12.65 -26.02 29.21
CA TRP A 69 12.91 -26.78 27.99
C TRP A 69 13.18 -28.27 28.24
N ASP A 70 12.48 -29.14 27.51
CA ASP A 70 12.78 -30.57 27.42
C ASP A 70 12.72 -31.09 25.96
N LYS A 71 12.99 -32.39 25.77
CA LYS A 71 13.06 -33.02 24.44
C LYS A 71 11.71 -33.29 23.78
N MET A 72 10.60 -33.08 24.47
CA MET A 72 9.22 -33.25 24.00
C MET A 72 8.49 -31.91 23.90
N GLN A 73 9.18 -30.81 24.23
CA GLN A 73 8.64 -29.46 24.22
C GLN A 73 8.21 -29.05 22.81
N MET A 74 7.03 -28.45 22.71
CA MET A 74 6.44 -27.99 21.46
C MET A 74 6.48 -26.47 21.35
N ILE A 75 6.73 -25.99 20.13
CA ILE A 75 6.67 -24.57 19.77
C ILE A 75 5.78 -24.31 18.55
N GLY A 76 5.48 -25.33 17.74
CA GLY A 76 4.57 -25.21 16.61
C GLY A 76 3.15 -24.89 17.08
N ASP A 77 2.70 -25.50 18.17
CA ASP A 77 1.39 -25.27 18.80
C ASP A 77 1.23 -23.80 19.24
N ALA A 78 2.25 -23.25 19.90
CA ALA A 78 2.27 -21.87 20.35
C ALA A 78 2.20 -20.88 19.18
N PHE A 79 2.89 -21.18 18.07
CA PHE A 79 2.81 -20.36 16.87
C PHE A 79 1.41 -20.40 16.25
N VAL A 80 0.85 -21.60 16.07
CA VAL A 80 -0.48 -21.78 15.49
C VAL A 80 -1.55 -21.08 16.33
N ASP A 81 -1.51 -21.20 17.66
CA ASP A 81 -2.47 -20.54 18.56
C ASP A 81 -2.51 -19.02 18.38
N VAL A 82 -1.35 -18.39 18.21
CA VAL A 82 -1.25 -16.93 18.05
C VAL A 82 -1.62 -16.50 16.62
N PHE A 83 -0.99 -17.11 15.63
CA PHE A 83 -1.01 -16.61 14.25
C PHE A 83 -2.21 -17.09 13.42
N SER A 84 -2.96 -18.09 13.89
CA SER A 84 -4.19 -18.56 13.21
C SER A 84 -5.40 -17.64 13.44
N ARG A 85 -5.29 -16.69 14.37
CA ARG A 85 -6.39 -15.80 14.73
C ARG A 85 -6.66 -14.81 13.58
N PRO A 86 -7.93 -14.61 13.17
CA PRO A 86 -8.27 -13.72 12.04
C PRO A 86 -7.70 -12.30 12.16
N VAL A 87 -7.66 -11.77 13.39
CA VAL A 87 -7.09 -10.45 13.71
C VAL A 87 -5.67 -10.23 13.20
N ILE A 88 -4.88 -11.31 13.05
CA ILE A 88 -3.50 -11.26 12.56
C ILE A 88 -3.49 -10.88 11.08
N LEU A 89 -4.29 -11.57 10.27
CA LEU A 89 -4.44 -11.28 8.85
C LEU A 89 -4.98 -9.87 8.64
N ASP A 90 -6.01 -9.47 9.40
CA ASP A 90 -6.60 -8.14 9.31
C ASP A 90 -5.57 -7.04 9.62
N THR A 91 -4.81 -7.21 10.71
CA THR A 91 -3.79 -6.25 11.15
C THR A 91 -2.68 -6.09 10.11
N TYR A 92 -2.13 -7.21 9.61
CA TYR A 92 -1.06 -7.17 8.62
C TYR A 92 -1.54 -6.67 7.25
N THR A 93 -2.77 -6.99 6.86
CA THR A 93 -3.37 -6.47 5.61
C THR A 93 -3.57 -4.97 5.68
N ALA A 94 -4.11 -4.47 6.80
CA ALA A 94 -4.26 -3.04 7.04
C ALA A 94 -2.90 -2.32 7.02
N PHE A 95 -1.85 -2.93 7.61
CA PHE A 95 -0.49 -2.42 7.53
C PHE A 95 0.05 -2.36 6.09
N VAL A 96 -0.03 -3.47 5.34
CA VAL A 96 0.45 -3.57 3.95
C VAL A 96 -0.27 -2.59 3.03
N ASN A 97 -1.60 -2.45 3.15
CA ASN A 97 -2.38 -1.51 2.36
C ASN A 97 -1.97 -0.05 2.60
N ASN A 98 -1.52 0.28 3.80
CA ASN A 98 -1.04 1.61 4.16
C ASN A 98 0.46 1.82 3.88
N TRP A 99 1.23 0.77 3.61
CA TRP A 99 2.70 0.83 3.54
C TRP A 99 3.24 1.88 2.57
N ASN A 100 2.66 1.96 1.36
CA ASN A 100 3.08 2.95 0.36
C ASN A 100 2.74 4.38 0.80
N ARG A 101 1.57 4.56 1.42
CA ARG A 101 1.13 5.86 1.95
C ARG A 101 2.05 6.35 3.07
N ALA A 102 2.39 5.47 4.01
CA ALA A 102 3.36 5.77 5.07
C ALA A 102 4.73 6.20 4.52
N LYS A 103 5.27 5.50 3.51
CA LYS A 103 6.54 5.89 2.85
C LYS A 103 6.45 7.28 2.20
N ASP A 104 5.35 7.55 1.50
CA ASP A 104 5.14 8.83 0.85
C ASP A 104 4.95 9.98 1.86
N ALA A 105 4.25 9.71 2.97
CA ALA A 105 4.08 10.62 4.09
C ALA A 105 5.43 10.99 4.73
N ILE A 106 6.28 9.99 5.04
CA ILE A 106 7.65 10.22 5.55
C ILE A 106 8.44 11.11 4.58
N ARG A 107 8.43 10.76 3.28
CA ARG A 107 9.16 11.51 2.25
C ARG A 107 8.67 12.96 2.15
N SER A 108 7.36 13.16 2.11
CA SER A 108 6.74 14.50 2.01
C SER A 108 7.03 15.34 3.24
N ALA A 109 6.85 14.77 4.44
CA ALA A 109 7.13 15.46 5.71
C ALA A 109 8.62 15.85 5.82
N ARG A 110 9.53 14.96 5.42
CA ARG A 110 10.98 15.23 5.41
C ARG A 110 11.36 16.38 4.49
N GLN A 111 10.70 16.50 3.33
CA GLN A 111 10.93 17.60 2.39
C GLN A 111 10.35 18.92 2.88
N LYS A 112 9.17 18.89 3.50
CA LYS A 112 8.49 20.09 4.01
C LYS A 112 9.13 20.65 5.28
N CYS A 113 9.64 19.79 6.15
CA CYS A 113 10.14 20.17 7.47
C CYS A 113 11.58 19.67 7.72
N PRO A 114 12.61 20.53 7.54
CA PRO A 114 14.00 20.17 7.82
C PRO A 114 14.25 19.78 9.29
N ALA A 115 13.45 20.28 10.23
CA ALA A 115 13.54 19.89 11.64
C ALA A 115 13.12 18.42 11.84
N PHE A 116 12.08 17.96 11.14
CA PHE A 116 11.68 16.56 11.14
C PHE A 116 12.76 15.66 10.53
N ALA A 117 13.41 16.09 9.45
CA ALA A 117 14.56 15.37 8.88
C ALA A 117 15.69 15.16 9.91
N ARG A 118 16.08 16.23 10.62
CA ARG A 118 17.09 16.15 11.69
C ARG A 118 16.66 15.27 12.86
N PHE A 119 15.38 15.30 13.22
CA PHE A 119 14.82 14.41 14.24
C PHE A 119 15.01 12.93 13.84
N LEU A 120 14.64 12.56 12.61
CA LEU A 120 14.81 11.20 12.11
C LEU A 120 16.28 10.76 12.10
N GLU A 121 17.20 11.64 11.69
CA GLU A 121 18.65 11.38 11.70
C GLU A 121 19.22 11.23 13.11
N ALA A 122 18.74 12.01 14.08
CA ALA A 122 19.12 11.88 15.48
C ALA A 122 18.69 10.51 16.04
N MET A 123 17.42 10.15 15.85
CA MET A 123 16.90 8.86 16.31
C MET A 123 17.61 7.68 15.63
N ALA A 124 17.92 7.78 14.34
CA ALA A 124 18.67 6.75 13.62
C ALA A 124 20.10 6.57 14.17
N ARG A 125 20.77 7.65 14.58
CA ARG A 125 22.12 7.58 15.18
C ARG A 125 22.13 6.97 16.57
N GLU A 126 21.10 7.24 17.37
CA GLU A 126 20.96 6.66 18.72
C GLU A 126 20.61 5.17 18.70
N HIS A 127 19.97 4.69 17.64
CA HIS A 127 19.65 3.28 17.47
C HIS A 127 20.93 2.43 17.42
N LYS A 128 20.99 1.34 18.22
CA LYS A 128 22.18 0.46 18.33
C LYS A 128 22.68 -0.08 16.98
N GLY A 129 21.77 -0.33 16.04
CA GLY A 129 22.07 -0.80 14.68
C GLY A 129 22.17 0.31 13.62
N LYS A 130 22.09 1.59 14.01
CA LYS A 130 22.08 2.75 13.10
C LYS A 130 21.08 2.65 11.95
N LEU A 131 19.90 2.09 12.23
CA LEU A 131 18.87 1.86 11.22
C LEU A 131 18.04 3.13 11.05
N SER A 132 17.74 3.47 9.79
CA SER A 132 16.75 4.50 9.49
C SER A 132 15.34 4.03 9.86
N LEU A 133 14.41 4.98 9.96
CA LEU A 133 13.00 4.66 10.16
C LEU A 133 12.46 3.75 9.03
N ASP A 134 12.84 4.01 7.78
CA ASP A 134 12.47 3.17 6.63
C ASP A 134 12.91 1.71 6.81
N ASN A 135 14.14 1.49 7.29
CA ASN A 135 14.70 0.16 7.54
C ASN A 135 14.03 -0.55 8.73
N LEU A 136 13.45 0.19 9.66
CA LEU A 136 12.68 -0.39 10.76
C LEU A 136 11.27 -0.76 10.29
N LEU A 137 10.61 0.12 9.54
CA LEU A 137 9.22 -0.09 9.12
C LEU A 137 9.04 -1.15 8.02
N ILE A 138 10.09 -1.54 7.29
CA ILE A 138 10.01 -2.67 6.35
C ILE A 138 9.99 -4.04 7.07
N LYS A 139 10.41 -4.11 8.33
CA LYS A 139 10.56 -5.37 9.07
C LYS A 139 9.28 -6.21 9.18
N PRO A 140 8.07 -5.64 9.40
CA PRO A 140 6.83 -6.43 9.41
C PRO A 140 6.57 -7.17 8.10
N VAL A 141 6.87 -6.56 6.95
CA VAL A 141 6.75 -7.22 5.63
C VAL A 141 7.72 -8.40 5.52
N GLN A 142 8.92 -8.25 6.10
CA GLN A 142 9.96 -9.27 6.09
C GLN A 142 9.77 -10.36 7.15
N LYS A 143 8.77 -10.27 8.03
CA LYS A 143 8.69 -11.15 9.20
C LYS A 143 8.25 -12.57 8.83
N PHE A 144 7.21 -12.72 8.01
CA PHE A 144 6.70 -14.02 7.59
C PHE A 144 7.67 -14.84 6.71
N PRO A 145 8.41 -14.24 5.75
CA PRO A 145 9.45 -14.98 5.01
C PRO A 145 10.52 -15.57 5.94
N ASN A 146 10.90 -14.83 6.99
CA ASN A 146 11.85 -15.34 7.99
C ASN A 146 11.27 -16.51 8.79
N TYR A 147 9.98 -16.46 9.15
CA TYR A 147 9.33 -17.60 9.80
C TYR A 147 9.33 -18.84 8.90
N GLU A 148 9.04 -18.70 7.60
CA GLU A 148 9.04 -19.82 6.65
C GLU A 148 10.39 -20.55 6.64
N LEU A 149 11.51 -19.80 6.62
CA LEU A 149 12.87 -20.34 6.70
C LEU A 149 13.18 -21.02 8.04
N ILE A 150 12.65 -20.48 9.14
CA ILE A 150 12.85 -21.05 10.48
C ILE A 150 12.05 -22.34 10.65
N PHE A 151 10.76 -22.35 10.29
CA PHE A 151 9.89 -23.53 10.41
C PHE A 151 10.34 -24.66 9.48
N THR A 152 10.76 -24.35 8.25
CA THR A 152 11.36 -25.35 7.34
C THR A 152 12.57 -26.04 7.99
N ARG A 153 13.44 -25.27 8.66
CA ARG A 153 14.60 -25.83 9.37
C ARG A 153 14.20 -26.57 10.64
N LEU A 154 13.19 -26.11 11.38
CA LEU A 154 12.69 -26.82 12.57
C LEU A 154 12.19 -28.21 12.19
N ILE A 155 11.28 -28.31 11.22
CA ILE A 155 10.73 -29.60 10.74
C ILE A 155 11.85 -30.56 10.33
N LYS A 156 12.87 -30.06 9.62
CA LYS A 156 14.02 -30.87 9.19
C LYS A 156 14.83 -31.46 10.35
N HIS A 157 14.85 -30.79 11.51
CA HIS A 157 15.63 -31.21 12.68
C HIS A 157 14.78 -31.80 13.80
N THR A 158 13.48 -31.97 13.58
CA THR A 158 12.53 -32.59 14.52
C THR A 158 12.24 -34.02 14.06
N ASP A 159 12.35 -34.99 14.97
CA ASP A 159 12.07 -36.40 14.67
C ASP A 159 10.60 -36.56 14.22
N VAL A 160 10.35 -37.48 13.28
CA VAL A 160 9.00 -37.73 12.76
C VAL A 160 8.01 -38.22 13.83
N THR A 161 8.52 -38.80 14.92
CA THR A 161 7.74 -39.28 16.07
C THR A 161 7.56 -38.22 17.16
N HIS A 162 8.25 -37.08 17.07
CA HIS A 162 8.17 -36.01 18.05
C HIS A 162 6.77 -35.34 18.00
N PRO A 163 6.17 -35.01 19.15
CA PRO A 163 4.80 -34.46 19.20
C PRO A 163 4.67 -33.12 18.46
N ASP A 164 5.73 -32.31 18.40
CA ASP A 164 5.74 -31.03 17.69
C ASP A 164 5.79 -31.16 16.15
N GLN A 165 6.02 -32.36 15.60
CA GLN A 165 6.21 -32.51 14.15
C GLN A 165 4.98 -32.05 13.35
N LYS A 166 3.78 -32.43 13.79
CA LYS A 166 2.52 -32.02 13.16
C LYS A 166 2.21 -30.53 13.38
N PRO A 167 2.27 -29.98 14.61
CA PRO A 167 2.13 -28.54 14.83
C PRO A 167 3.13 -27.68 14.02
N LEU A 168 4.37 -28.13 13.85
CA LEU A 168 5.36 -27.42 13.02
C LEU A 168 4.96 -27.39 11.54
N GLN A 169 4.40 -28.48 11.01
CA GLN A 169 3.87 -28.52 9.64
C GLN A 169 2.66 -27.61 9.47
N GLU A 170 1.76 -27.57 10.46
CA GLU A 170 0.62 -26.65 10.49
C GLU A 170 1.08 -25.19 10.55
N ALA A 171 2.09 -24.89 11.38
CA ALA A 171 2.70 -23.56 11.45
C ALA A 171 3.32 -23.14 10.12
N LEU A 172 4.07 -24.03 9.45
CA LEU A 172 4.67 -23.73 8.14
C LEU A 172 3.60 -23.45 7.09
N LYS A 173 2.53 -24.26 7.05
CA LYS A 173 1.40 -24.04 6.13
C LYS A 173 0.74 -22.69 6.39
N LEU A 174 0.46 -22.37 7.66
CA LEU A 174 -0.13 -21.10 8.06
C LEU A 174 0.73 -19.91 7.62
N VAL A 175 2.06 -19.98 7.81
CA VAL A 175 2.99 -18.95 7.34
C VAL A 175 2.90 -18.79 5.83
N HIS A 176 2.88 -19.90 5.08
CA HIS A 176 2.77 -19.88 3.64
C HIS A 176 1.45 -19.24 3.16
N ASP A 177 0.33 -19.58 3.79
CA ASP A 177 -0.99 -19.03 3.47
C ASP A 177 -1.05 -17.52 3.77
N ILE A 178 -0.42 -17.06 4.86
CA ILE A 178 -0.29 -15.64 5.17
C ILE A 178 0.56 -14.91 4.12
N LEU A 179 1.70 -15.48 3.71
CA LEU A 179 2.56 -14.91 2.66
C LEU A 179 1.84 -14.79 1.31
N MET A 180 1.26 -15.93 0.88
CA MET A 180 0.02 -16.07 0.11
C MET A 180 -0.75 -14.76 -0.08
N PHE A 181 -1.48 -14.49 1.00
CA PHE A 181 -2.47 -13.45 1.10
C PHE A 181 -1.86 -12.05 1.08
N LEU A 182 -0.81 -11.81 1.87
CA LEU A 182 -0.19 -10.49 2.00
C LEU A 182 0.47 -10.04 0.69
N ASN A 183 1.11 -10.95 -0.06
CA ASN A 183 1.68 -10.63 -1.37
C ASN A 183 0.59 -10.26 -2.39
N CYS A 184 -0.56 -10.94 -2.35
CA CYS A 184 -1.71 -10.59 -3.17
C CYS A 184 -2.22 -9.19 -2.81
N LYS A 185 -2.37 -8.90 -1.51
CA LYS A 185 -2.82 -7.60 -1.01
C LYS A 185 -1.85 -6.45 -1.33
N GLU A 186 -0.54 -6.70 -1.26
CA GLU A 186 0.45 -5.71 -1.66
C GLU A 186 0.32 -5.35 -3.15
N LYS A 187 0.15 -6.35 -4.01
CA LYS A 187 -0.06 -6.14 -5.44
C LYS A 187 -1.36 -5.36 -5.71
N GLU A 188 -2.47 -5.77 -5.10
CA GLU A 188 -3.76 -5.07 -5.21
C GLU A 188 -3.65 -3.61 -4.73
N ALA A 189 -2.96 -3.36 -3.61
CA ALA A 189 -2.76 -2.02 -3.08
C ALA A 189 -1.95 -1.13 -4.02
N LEU A 190 -0.92 -1.69 -4.69
CA LEU A 190 -0.13 -0.98 -5.70
C LEU A 190 -0.98 -0.61 -6.93
N GLU A 191 -1.71 -1.57 -7.48
CA GLU A 191 -2.58 -1.37 -8.64
C GLU A 191 -3.67 -0.33 -8.34
N ASN A 192 -4.28 -0.41 -7.15
CA ASN A 192 -5.26 0.58 -6.69
C ASN A 192 -4.66 1.97 -6.53
N GLY A 193 -3.44 2.10 -5.99
CA GLY A 193 -2.77 3.39 -5.86
C GLY A 193 -2.45 4.02 -7.22
N GLN A 194 -2.00 3.22 -8.19
CA GLN A 194 -1.75 3.66 -9.56
C GLN A 194 -3.04 4.15 -10.23
N ARG A 195 -4.13 3.37 -10.08
CA ARG A 195 -5.45 3.73 -10.59
C ARG A 195 -5.97 5.02 -9.97
N GLU A 196 -5.91 5.18 -8.65
CA GLU A 196 -6.32 6.40 -7.96
C GLU A 196 -5.51 7.62 -8.45
N THR A 197 -4.20 7.47 -8.60
CA THR A 197 -3.32 8.52 -9.12
C THR A 197 -3.73 8.94 -10.53
N ALA A 198 -3.97 7.97 -11.43
CA ALA A 198 -4.42 8.25 -12.79
C ALA A 198 -5.76 9.01 -12.82
N LEU A 199 -6.72 8.64 -11.96
CA LEU A 199 -7.99 9.34 -11.85
C LEU A 199 -7.82 10.79 -11.37
N ARG A 200 -6.97 11.02 -10.36
CA ARG A 200 -6.66 12.38 -9.87
C ARG A 200 -6.00 13.25 -10.94
N GLU A 201 -5.12 12.67 -11.74
CA GLU A 201 -4.52 13.37 -12.88
C GLU A 201 -5.59 13.78 -13.91
N LEU A 202 -6.54 12.90 -14.20
CA LEU A 202 -7.65 13.16 -15.11
C LEU A 202 -8.58 14.26 -14.59
N GLU A 203 -8.90 14.31 -13.29
CA GLU A 203 -9.64 15.44 -12.69
C GLU A 203 -8.90 16.77 -12.88
N GLY A 204 -7.56 16.76 -12.78
CA GLY A 204 -6.74 17.94 -13.07
C GLY A 204 -6.78 18.39 -14.53
N VAL A 205 -7.10 17.50 -15.46
CA VAL A 205 -7.18 17.75 -16.91
C VAL A 205 -8.59 18.10 -17.37
N ILE A 206 -9.61 17.49 -16.76
CA ILE A 206 -11.04 17.66 -17.08
C ILE A 206 -11.65 18.74 -16.16
N GLU A 207 -11.73 19.96 -16.67
CA GLU A 207 -12.34 21.09 -15.97
C GLU A 207 -13.83 20.85 -15.73
N GLY A 208 -14.24 20.95 -14.47
CA GLY A 208 -15.64 20.85 -14.04
C GLY A 208 -16.08 19.47 -13.58
N MET A 209 -15.15 18.51 -13.44
CA MET A 209 -15.42 17.17 -12.93
C MET A 209 -14.52 16.87 -11.72
N ASN A 210 -15.13 16.63 -10.55
CA ASN A 210 -14.42 16.40 -9.28
C ASN A 210 -14.84 15.08 -8.59
N ASP A 211 -15.54 14.22 -9.32
CA ASP A 211 -16.14 12.98 -8.84
C ASP A 211 -15.65 11.76 -9.64
N LEU A 212 -14.46 11.86 -10.26
CA LEU A 212 -13.85 10.75 -10.99
C LEU A 212 -13.22 9.75 -10.05
N VAL A 213 -12.60 10.20 -8.95
CA VAL A 213 -11.89 9.33 -8.01
C VAL A 213 -12.89 8.51 -7.19
N THR A 214 -13.07 7.25 -7.57
CA THR A 214 -13.84 6.26 -6.80
C THR A 214 -13.05 4.97 -6.61
N PRO A 215 -13.37 4.14 -5.59
CA PRO A 215 -12.63 2.92 -5.29
C PRO A 215 -12.64 1.87 -6.41
N GLU A 216 -13.62 1.85 -7.30
CA GLU A 216 -13.74 0.80 -8.33
C GLU A 216 -13.50 1.32 -9.76
N ARG A 217 -13.48 2.65 -9.95
CA ARG A 217 -13.33 3.22 -11.28
C ARG A 217 -11.92 3.05 -11.82
N ALA A 218 -11.79 2.62 -13.06
CA ALA A 218 -10.53 2.51 -13.78
C ALA A 218 -10.65 3.25 -15.12
N PHE A 219 -9.65 4.07 -15.44
CA PHE A 219 -9.52 4.66 -16.76
C PHE A 219 -9.07 3.60 -17.78
N LEU A 220 -9.77 3.52 -18.91
CA LEU A 220 -9.51 2.52 -19.94
C LEU A 220 -8.91 3.15 -21.19
N LEU A 221 -9.54 4.19 -21.72
CA LEU A 221 -9.19 4.73 -23.02
C LEU A 221 -9.55 6.22 -23.13
N PHE A 222 -8.75 6.96 -23.91
CA PHE A 222 -9.09 8.29 -24.38
C PHE A 222 -9.03 8.35 -25.91
N ASP A 223 -9.98 9.03 -26.54
CA ASP A 223 -9.96 9.30 -27.97
C ASP A 223 -10.60 10.66 -28.34
N LEU A 224 -10.22 11.21 -29.48
CA LEU A 224 -10.76 12.43 -30.06
C LEU A 224 -11.79 12.08 -31.14
N VAL A 225 -13.06 12.38 -30.85
CA VAL A 225 -14.18 12.01 -31.73
C VAL A 225 -14.77 13.25 -32.39
N SER A 226 -14.92 13.20 -33.71
CA SER A 226 -15.58 14.25 -34.48
C SER A 226 -17.09 14.02 -34.52
N MET A 227 -17.84 14.84 -33.79
CA MET A 227 -19.29 14.71 -33.69
C MET A 227 -20.00 15.62 -34.71
N PRO A 228 -21.05 15.13 -35.40
CA PRO A 228 -21.94 15.99 -36.18
C PRO A 228 -22.57 17.03 -35.26
N SER A 229 -22.44 18.31 -35.60
CA SER A 229 -23.27 19.38 -35.04
C SER A 229 -24.35 19.69 -36.07
N GLY A 230 -25.54 20.15 -35.67
CA GLY A 230 -26.63 20.52 -36.60
C GLY A 230 -26.32 21.68 -37.58
N GLN A 231 -25.04 22.05 -37.74
CA GLN A 231 -24.50 23.00 -38.71
C GLN A 231 -23.39 22.30 -39.51
N VAL A 232 -23.00 22.87 -40.66
CA VAL A 232 -21.95 22.37 -41.58
C VAL A 232 -20.58 22.10 -40.89
N THR A 233 -20.40 22.50 -39.63
CA THR A 233 -19.18 22.31 -38.85
C THR A 233 -19.25 21.06 -37.96
N ARG A 234 -18.32 20.12 -38.16
CA ARG A 234 -18.09 19.03 -37.19
C ARG A 234 -17.41 19.58 -35.93
N LYS A 235 -17.83 19.09 -34.76
CA LYS A 235 -17.26 19.49 -33.48
C LYS A 235 -16.43 18.35 -32.90
N GLU A 236 -15.15 18.60 -32.68
CA GLU A 236 -14.26 17.66 -32.02
C GLU A 236 -14.56 17.59 -30.51
N ARG A 237 -14.50 16.38 -29.95
CA ARG A 237 -14.82 16.07 -28.55
C ARG A 237 -13.79 15.10 -28.00
N GLY A 238 -13.40 15.29 -26.74
CA GLY A 238 -12.61 14.30 -26.01
C GLY A 238 -13.53 13.29 -25.34
N PHE A 239 -13.34 12.02 -25.64
CA PHE A 239 -14.05 10.88 -25.06
C PHE A 239 -13.10 10.20 -24.08
N PHE A 240 -13.49 10.14 -22.80
CA PHE A 240 -12.75 9.43 -21.76
C PHE A 240 -13.59 8.25 -21.30
N LEU A 241 -13.15 7.05 -21.64
CA LEU A 241 -13.81 5.81 -21.28
C LEU A 241 -13.22 5.27 -19.98
N PHE A 242 -14.11 5.01 -19.03
CA PHE A 242 -13.84 4.30 -17.79
C PHE A 242 -14.57 2.96 -17.81
N ASN A 243 -14.31 2.10 -16.82
CA ASN A 243 -14.98 0.81 -16.69
C ASN A 243 -16.47 0.88 -16.32
N ASP A 244 -16.95 2.03 -15.83
CA ASP A 244 -18.34 2.25 -15.40
C ASP A 244 -19.05 3.40 -16.14
N LEU A 245 -18.30 4.30 -16.78
CA LEU A 245 -18.89 5.45 -17.48
C LEU A 245 -18.06 5.95 -18.66
N LEU A 246 -18.71 6.69 -19.56
CA LEU A 246 -18.10 7.46 -20.63
C LEU A 246 -18.26 8.96 -20.33
N VAL A 247 -17.16 9.71 -20.28
CA VAL A 247 -17.16 11.18 -20.16
C VAL A 247 -16.91 11.82 -21.52
N ILE A 248 -17.76 12.79 -21.87
CA ILE A 248 -17.62 13.59 -23.08
C ILE A 248 -17.26 15.02 -22.69
N THR A 249 -16.27 15.57 -23.37
CA THR A 249 -15.72 16.90 -23.09
C THR A 249 -15.63 17.76 -24.35
N SER A 250 -15.65 19.07 -24.18
CA SER A 250 -15.22 20.01 -25.22
C SER A 250 -13.74 20.31 -25.05
N ILE A 251 -13.05 20.55 -26.17
CA ILE A 251 -11.60 20.75 -26.17
C ILE A 251 -11.32 22.24 -26.17
N LYS A 252 -10.60 22.71 -25.15
CA LYS A 252 -9.98 24.04 -25.14
C LYS A 252 -8.53 23.88 -25.56
N ARG A 253 -8.26 24.17 -26.84
CA ARG A 253 -6.88 24.21 -27.34
C ARG A 253 -6.17 25.41 -26.71
N ARG A 254 -5.01 25.17 -26.08
CA ARG A 254 -4.16 26.27 -25.60
C ARG A 254 -3.60 27.00 -26.82
N SER A 255 -3.97 28.27 -27.00
CA SER A 255 -3.32 29.14 -27.97
C SER A 255 -1.90 29.43 -27.52
N GLY A 256 -0.92 29.32 -28.42
CA GLY A 256 0.49 29.20 -28.10
C GLY A 256 1.05 30.42 -27.36
N THR A 257 1.56 30.22 -26.14
CA THR A 257 2.66 31.02 -25.57
C THR A 257 3.38 30.21 -24.50
N ILE A 258 4.67 29.95 -24.74
CA ILE A 258 5.77 29.50 -23.85
C ILE A 258 5.43 28.40 -22.82
N ARG A 259 6.01 27.22 -23.06
CA ARG A 259 6.01 26.03 -22.19
C ARG A 259 6.49 26.37 -20.77
N LYS A 260 5.58 26.47 -19.81
CA LYS A 260 5.87 25.96 -18.47
C LYS A 260 5.66 24.45 -18.55
N THR A 261 6.76 23.71 -18.59
CA THR A 261 6.76 22.27 -18.34
C THR A 261 6.24 22.06 -16.94
N ASN A 262 4.93 21.79 -16.79
CA ASN A 262 4.49 21.02 -15.64
C ASN A 262 5.27 19.71 -15.74
N MET A 263 6.05 19.37 -14.72
CA MET A 263 6.75 18.10 -14.64
C MET A 263 5.71 16.99 -14.53
N THR A 264 5.16 16.55 -15.66
CA THR A 264 4.44 15.29 -15.75
C THR A 264 5.48 14.18 -15.76
N CYS A 265 5.39 13.26 -14.82
CA CYS A 265 6.26 12.09 -14.77
C CYS A 265 6.11 11.28 -16.07
N PRO A 266 7.22 10.81 -16.68
CA PRO A 266 7.15 9.91 -17.83
C PRO A 266 6.28 8.69 -17.50
N GLY A 267 5.24 8.43 -18.32
CA GLY A 267 4.31 7.31 -18.12
C GLY A 267 2.98 7.64 -17.43
N SER A 268 2.72 8.91 -17.09
CA SER A 268 1.42 9.37 -16.55
C SER A 268 0.32 9.39 -17.63
N VAL A 269 -0.94 9.16 -17.25
CA VAL A 269 -2.09 9.28 -18.19
C VAL A 269 -2.24 10.71 -18.72
N ALA A 270 -1.79 11.72 -17.96
CA ALA A 270 -1.77 13.09 -18.44
C ALA A 270 -0.71 13.33 -19.53
N SER A 271 0.30 12.46 -19.65
CA SER A 271 1.35 12.58 -20.68
C SER A 271 0.91 12.05 -22.05
N THR A 272 -0.11 11.20 -22.11
CA THR A 272 -0.72 10.72 -23.37
C THR A 272 -1.80 11.66 -23.89
N LEU A 273 -2.31 12.55 -23.05
CA LEU A 273 -3.24 13.61 -23.45
C LEU A 273 -2.44 14.77 -24.04
N ASP A 274 -2.90 15.31 -25.18
CA ASP A 274 -2.38 16.57 -25.70
C ASP A 274 -2.43 17.65 -24.61
N THR A 275 -1.55 18.66 -24.67
CA THR A 275 -1.51 19.81 -23.71
C THR A 275 -2.79 20.66 -23.62
N ASN A 276 -3.87 20.19 -24.24
CA ASN A 276 -5.21 20.75 -24.21
C ASN A 276 -5.85 20.62 -22.82
N LYS A 277 -6.79 21.52 -22.55
CA LYS A 277 -7.71 21.39 -21.41
C LYS A 277 -9.05 20.90 -21.92
N TYR A 278 -9.69 20.03 -21.16
CA TYR A 278 -10.96 19.43 -21.55
C TYR A 278 -12.04 19.97 -20.61
N LYS A 279 -13.07 20.62 -21.14
CA LYS A 279 -14.20 21.11 -20.34
C LYS A 279 -15.29 20.06 -20.34
N TYR A 280 -15.65 19.57 -19.15
CA TYR A 280 -16.73 18.61 -18.96
C TYR A 280 -18.02 19.07 -19.66
N LEU A 281 -18.66 18.16 -20.39
CA LEU A 281 -19.98 18.39 -20.99
C LEU A 281 -21.02 17.46 -20.38
N THR A 282 -20.76 16.15 -20.40
CA THR A 282 -21.67 15.14 -19.86
C THR A 282 -20.91 13.84 -19.54
N LYS A 283 -21.55 12.98 -18.75
CA LYS A 283 -21.14 11.60 -18.51
C LYS A 283 -22.33 10.67 -18.74
N ILE A 284 -22.07 9.46 -19.21
CA ILE A 284 -23.07 8.44 -19.52
C ILE A 284 -22.64 7.16 -18.81
N SER A 285 -23.52 6.55 -18.01
CA SER A 285 -23.25 5.21 -17.44
C SER A 285 -23.08 4.21 -18.58
N LEU A 286 -22.15 3.26 -18.46
CA LEU A 286 -22.04 2.21 -19.47
C LEU A 286 -23.27 1.29 -19.50
N ASP A 287 -24.00 1.19 -18.39
CA ASP A 287 -25.27 0.45 -18.32
C ASP A 287 -26.37 1.11 -19.18
N ASP A 288 -26.27 2.42 -19.41
CA ASP A 288 -27.23 3.22 -20.20
C ASP A 288 -26.73 3.45 -21.65
N LEU A 289 -25.61 2.83 -22.05
CA LEU A 289 -24.98 3.08 -23.35
C LEU A 289 -25.27 1.96 -24.35
N GLU A 290 -25.97 2.29 -25.43
CA GLU A 290 -26.16 1.39 -26.57
C GLU A 290 -25.35 1.87 -27.80
N ILE A 291 -24.55 0.96 -28.38
CA ILE A 291 -23.77 1.25 -29.60
C ILE A 291 -24.53 0.75 -30.82
N VAL A 292 -25.17 1.68 -31.53
CA VAL A 292 -25.84 1.37 -32.80
C VAL A 292 -24.88 1.59 -33.97
N LYS A 293 -24.56 0.52 -34.70
CA LYS A 293 -23.82 0.63 -35.96
C LYS A 293 -24.79 1.03 -37.08
N TYR A 294 -24.70 2.28 -37.54
CA TYR A 294 -25.34 2.67 -38.79
C TYR A 294 -24.53 2.13 -39.96
N LEU A 295 -25.01 1.07 -40.60
CA LEU A 295 -24.59 0.71 -41.95
C LEU A 295 -25.12 1.80 -42.88
N PHE A 296 -24.23 2.63 -43.43
CA PHE A 296 -24.57 3.44 -44.60
C PHE A 296 -24.86 2.47 -45.75
N THR A 297 -26.10 2.03 -45.90
CA THR A 297 -26.58 1.52 -47.17
C THR A 297 -26.61 2.70 -48.13
N HIS A 298 -25.56 2.81 -48.95
CA HIS A 298 -25.56 3.66 -50.13
C HIS A 298 -26.71 3.19 -51.02
N VAL A 299 -27.83 3.91 -50.97
CA VAL A 299 -28.82 3.89 -52.04
C VAL A 299 -28.24 4.77 -53.15
N PHE A 300 -27.71 4.12 -54.19
CA PHE A 300 -27.39 4.75 -55.47
C PHE A 300 -28.66 5.04 -56.24
#